data_AF-A0A378K389-F1
#
_entry.id   AF-A0A378K389-F1
#
_cell.length_a   1.000
_cell.length_b   1.000
_cell.length_c   1.000
_cell.angle_alpha   90.00
_cell.angle_beta   90.00
_cell.angle_gamma   90.00
#
_symmetry.space_group_name_H-M   'P 1'
#
loop_
_entity.id
_entity.type
_entity.pdbx_description
1 polymer ?
#
loop_
_entity_poly.entity_id
_entity_poly.type
_entity_poly.pdbx_seq_one_letter_code
_entity_poly.pdbx_strand_id
1 'polypeptide(L)'
;MMLSPLRFKNAQSFYDFLNRLHHSDLIKLVTNNGKIICPSVSQLASKFIQANDNNIYFRDDIQSFLEQASADEINSTSVRFFDAQNREISLAQIKSDLTLMNELQWSKEPVLLMQRMNSIFYSSTPMPSLGSRKDVLKAKLMYWNEQFRGTVQAAKSHLEFILDLSSISKSLMTITGDEIITVPAPYQGADLITPLVKDLLKITAIEEIKLKSKLVTEIQQSTNQQKNSELTGWVSELDVNIANVKAVQHYLLQILTEQREKIQKAKNKFHQLVQHDGNGDAIVKKIAYLKEKINEQVQALNRLESNYKTLKPLAVFAAVAGLPILAITGVIIVSGLLLPTMYFGAALAFISLALITFAFITQTRLATNKITDGLTQLQKGIEATFDNTLDQKRTELKQFKRQVSTLELDVQFVSDFGKAEESLNWSLGNITLQISDIEKDLLEIELVEKLDEAQSKKKSSAKLFTTDAGDVTLFSRSLPLPERQHIHDHQLRRSNSTDGLSM
;
A
#
# COMPACT_ATOMS: atom_id res chain seq x y z
N MET A 1 2.63 26.79 25.73
CA MET A 1 3.27 25.44 25.62
C MET A 1 2.56 24.68 24.51
N MET A 2 3.26 23.89 23.68
CA MET A 2 2.60 23.13 22.59
C MET A 2 2.51 21.65 22.95
N LEU A 3 1.30 21.09 22.93
CA LEU A 3 1.13 19.64 23.03
C LEU A 3 1.77 19.00 21.80
N SER A 4 2.78 18.15 22.03
CA SER A 4 3.55 17.53 20.95
C SER A 4 3.36 16.03 20.98
N PRO A 5 3.16 15.39 19.81
CA PRO A 5 3.10 13.94 19.75
C PRO A 5 4.45 13.31 20.07
N LEU A 6 4.43 12.03 20.43
CA LEU A 6 5.62 11.23 20.68
C LEU A 6 6.38 11.04 19.35
N ARG A 7 7.45 11.83 19.19
CA ARG A 7 8.30 11.84 18.00
C ARG A 7 9.77 11.78 18.39
N PHE A 8 10.58 11.12 17.58
CA PHE A 8 12.00 10.96 17.82
C PHE A 8 12.80 11.46 16.62
N LYS A 9 13.61 12.49 16.86
CA LYS A 9 14.42 13.11 15.79
C LYS A 9 15.69 12.31 15.49
N ASN A 10 16.21 11.62 16.50
CA ASN A 10 17.46 10.87 16.44
C ASN A 10 17.52 9.79 17.54
N ALA A 11 18.54 8.94 17.48
CA ALA A 11 18.77 7.87 18.46
C ALA A 11 18.81 8.38 19.91
N GLN A 12 19.48 9.51 20.15
CA GLN A 12 19.57 10.10 21.49
C GLN A 12 18.19 10.46 22.06
N SER A 13 17.33 11.11 21.28
CA SER A 13 15.99 11.49 21.74
C SER A 13 15.13 10.28 22.10
N PHE A 14 15.29 9.17 21.39
CA PHE A 14 14.62 7.91 21.73
C PHE A 14 15.22 7.29 23.00
N TYR A 15 16.55 7.28 23.13
CA TYR A 15 17.23 6.75 24.31
C TYR A 15 16.92 7.56 25.59
N ASP A 16 16.83 8.88 25.49
CA ASP A 16 16.43 9.76 26.59
C ASP A 16 15.00 9.46 27.04
N PHE A 17 14.11 9.17 26.09
CA PHE A 17 12.75 8.73 26.41
C PHE A 17 12.74 7.36 27.11
N LEU A 18 13.54 6.40 26.65
CA LEU A 18 13.71 5.12 27.35
C LEU A 18 14.25 5.32 28.78
N ASN A 19 15.21 6.22 28.97
CA ASN A 19 15.71 6.56 30.29
C ASN A 19 14.63 7.20 31.16
N ARG A 20 13.81 8.11 30.63
CA ARG A 20 12.66 8.68 31.37
C ARG A 20 11.72 7.58 31.87
N LEU A 21 11.38 6.62 31.01
CA LEU A 21 10.54 5.47 31.40
C LEU A 21 11.25 4.58 32.43
N HIS A 22 12.56 4.39 32.31
CA HIS A 22 13.34 3.57 33.24
C HIS A 22 13.40 4.18 34.64
N HIS A 23 13.67 5.49 34.75
CA HIS A 23 13.68 6.21 36.03
C HIS A 23 12.29 6.30 36.68
N SER A 24 11.23 6.13 35.89
CA SER A 24 9.85 6.08 36.38
C SER A 24 9.39 4.66 36.73
N ASP A 25 10.30 3.69 36.76
CA ASP A 25 10.03 2.26 36.99
C ASP A 25 9.00 1.64 36.03
N LEU A 26 8.77 2.28 34.88
CA LEU A 26 7.84 1.82 33.84
C LEU A 26 8.47 0.75 32.95
N ILE A 27 9.80 0.80 32.78
CA ILE A 27 10.60 -0.21 32.09
C ILE A 27 11.90 -0.49 32.86
N LYS A 28 12.54 -1.61 32.54
CA LYS A 28 13.91 -1.92 32.97
C LYS A 28 14.81 -2.08 31.75
N LEU A 29 15.90 -1.30 31.71
CA LEU A 29 16.93 -1.40 30.70
C LEU A 29 18.02 -2.38 31.17
N VAL A 30 18.23 -3.47 30.43
CA VAL A 30 19.27 -4.45 30.74
C VAL A 30 20.55 -4.09 29.98
N THR A 31 21.55 -3.59 30.69
CA THR A 31 22.80 -3.08 30.10
C THR A 31 23.66 -4.14 29.40
N ASN A 32 23.53 -5.42 29.76
CA ASN A 32 24.39 -6.49 29.25
C ASN A 32 24.00 -6.99 27.86
N ASN A 33 22.73 -6.84 27.47
CA ASN A 33 22.22 -7.30 26.17
C ASN A 33 21.25 -6.31 25.53
N GLY A 34 21.10 -5.12 26.12
CA GLY A 34 20.23 -4.05 25.65
C GLY A 34 18.75 -4.40 25.65
N LYS A 35 18.34 -5.44 26.38
CA LYS A 35 16.95 -5.85 26.44
C LYS A 35 16.13 -4.81 27.21
N ILE A 36 15.02 -4.40 26.62
CA ILE A 36 14.01 -3.57 27.28
C ILE A 36 12.96 -4.50 27.89
N ILE A 37 12.84 -4.49 29.21
CA ILE A 37 11.84 -5.28 29.95
C ILE A 37 10.69 -4.35 30.32
N CYS A 38 9.48 -4.66 29.86
CA CYS A 38 8.26 -3.98 30.27
C CYS A 38 7.53 -4.88 31.28
N PRO A 39 7.49 -4.52 32.59
CA PRO A 39 6.90 -5.36 33.63
C PRO A 39 5.42 -5.68 33.40
N SER A 40 4.67 -4.73 32.84
CA SER A 40 3.26 -4.90 32.48
C SER A 40 2.94 -4.14 31.19
N VAL A 41 2.58 -4.88 30.14
CA VAL A 41 2.26 -4.30 28.83
C VAL A 41 1.02 -3.42 28.91
N SER A 42 -0.02 -3.83 29.63
CA SER A 42 -1.26 -3.04 29.73
C SER A 42 -1.07 -1.76 30.55
N GLN A 43 -0.36 -1.84 31.67
CA GLN A 43 -0.08 -0.66 32.51
C GLN A 43 0.74 0.36 31.74
N LEU A 44 1.80 -0.07 31.04
CA LEU A 44 2.61 0.83 30.22
C LEU A 44 1.85 1.33 28.99
N ALA A 45 1.06 0.47 28.33
CA ALA A 45 0.25 0.87 27.18
C ALA A 45 -0.75 1.98 27.54
N SER A 46 -1.34 1.93 28.75
CA SER A 46 -2.27 2.97 29.24
C SER A 46 -1.66 4.36 29.38
N LYS A 47 -0.33 4.49 29.26
CA LYS A 47 0.40 5.76 29.22
C LYS A 47 0.53 6.34 27.80
N PHE A 48 0.12 5.63 26.76
CA PHE A 48 0.20 6.08 25.37
C PHE A 48 -1.21 6.26 24.81
N ILE A 49 -1.60 7.49 24.53
CA ILE A 49 -2.95 7.84 24.08
C ILE A 49 -2.92 8.10 22.57
N GLN A 50 -3.81 7.46 21.82
CA GLN A 50 -3.93 7.67 20.38
C GLN A 50 -4.95 8.78 20.09
N ALA A 51 -4.58 9.70 19.21
CA ALA A 51 -5.42 10.79 18.77
C ALA A 51 -6.03 10.55 17.39
N ASN A 52 -6.96 11.43 16.99
CA ASN A 52 -7.66 11.41 15.70
C ASN A 52 -6.77 11.71 14.49
N ASP A 53 -5.59 12.29 14.72
CA ASP A 53 -4.56 12.56 13.72
C ASP A 53 -3.57 11.38 13.55
N ASN A 54 -3.89 10.22 14.13
CA ASN A 54 -3.06 9.02 14.21
C ASN A 54 -1.70 9.22 14.91
N ASN A 55 -1.51 10.35 15.59
CA ASN A 55 -0.37 10.51 16.47
C ASN A 55 -0.62 9.83 17.82
N ILE A 56 0.48 9.41 18.44
CA ILE A 56 0.49 8.87 19.80
C ILE A 56 1.08 9.91 20.72
N TYR A 57 0.44 10.15 21.85
CA TYR A 57 0.85 11.10 22.87
C TYR A 57 1.16 10.37 24.17
N PHE A 58 2.14 10.85 24.93
CA PHE A 58 2.38 10.34 26.27
C PHE A 58 1.40 11.01 27.23
N ARG A 59 0.67 10.19 28.01
CA ARG A 59 -0.43 10.63 28.86
C ARG A 59 -0.03 11.72 29.85
N ASP A 60 1.15 11.58 30.45
CA ASP A 60 1.66 12.56 31.42
C ASP A 60 1.98 13.92 30.75
N ASP A 61 2.31 13.92 29.45
CA ASP A 61 2.55 15.13 28.67
C ASP A 61 1.22 15.83 28.32
N ILE A 62 0.15 15.06 28.05
CA ILE A 62 -1.21 15.61 27.88
C ILE A 62 -1.66 16.26 29.20
N GLN A 63 -1.48 15.56 30.33
CA GLN A 63 -1.86 16.08 31.64
C GLN A 63 -1.11 17.39 31.96
N SER A 64 0.22 17.39 31.79
CA SER A 64 1.05 18.58 32.01
C SER A 64 0.62 19.75 31.12
N PHE A 65 0.28 19.48 29.86
CA PHE A 65 -0.24 20.49 28.95
C PHE A 65 -1.59 21.04 29.43
N LEU A 66 -2.54 20.22 29.84
CA LEU A 66 -3.86 20.67 30.30
C LEU A 66 -3.77 21.53 31.58
N GLU A 67 -2.85 21.20 32.48
CA GLU A 67 -2.59 21.94 33.71
C GLU A 67 -1.98 23.33 33.43
N GLN A 68 -1.11 23.45 32.42
CA GLN A 68 -0.33 24.67 32.16
C GLN A 68 -0.92 25.56 31.05
N ALA A 69 -1.63 24.98 30.07
CA ALA A 69 -2.10 25.70 28.89
C ALA A 69 -3.29 26.60 29.20
N SER A 70 -3.30 27.78 28.61
CA SER A 70 -4.43 28.71 28.59
C SER A 70 -5.62 28.16 27.81
N ALA A 71 -6.81 28.76 28.01
CA ALA A 71 -8.00 28.40 27.24
C ALA A 71 -7.79 28.62 25.73
N ASP A 72 -7.10 29.69 25.36
CA ASP A 72 -6.81 30.02 23.96
C ASP A 72 -5.87 28.98 23.33
N GLU A 73 -4.83 28.55 24.04
CA GLU A 73 -3.93 27.48 23.56
C GLU A 73 -4.69 26.16 23.35
N ILE A 74 -5.56 25.80 24.28
CA ILE A 74 -6.38 24.58 24.20
C ILE A 74 -7.37 24.66 23.04
N ASN A 75 -8.04 25.80 22.88
CA ASN A 75 -9.02 26.00 21.80
C ASN A 75 -8.35 26.09 20.42
N SER A 76 -7.11 26.55 20.35
CA SER A 76 -6.33 26.59 19.10
C SER A 76 -5.83 25.21 18.67
N THR A 77 -5.86 24.21 19.55
CA THR A 77 -5.36 22.86 19.26
C THR A 77 -6.46 22.02 18.59
N SER A 78 -6.19 21.48 17.40
CA SER A 78 -7.12 20.63 16.64
C SER A 78 -7.15 19.16 17.10
N VAL A 79 -6.26 18.79 18.02
CA VAL A 79 -6.13 17.41 18.52
C VAL A 79 -7.41 16.99 19.26
N ARG A 80 -7.93 15.83 18.87
CA ARG A 80 -9.02 15.12 19.54
C ARG A 80 -8.54 13.70 19.89
N PHE A 81 -9.08 13.16 20.98
CA PHE A 81 -8.84 11.78 21.40
C PHE A 81 -10.13 10.98 21.29
N PHE A 82 -10.01 9.65 21.23
CA PHE A 82 -11.18 8.78 21.30
C PHE A 82 -11.33 8.21 22.70
N ASP A 83 -12.56 8.01 23.15
CA ASP A 83 -12.86 7.19 24.33
C ASP A 83 -13.07 5.71 23.98
N ALA A 84 -13.26 4.86 24.99
CA ALA A 84 -13.53 3.43 24.80
C ALA A 84 -14.75 3.11 23.92
N GLN A 85 -15.64 4.07 23.64
CA GLN A 85 -16.81 3.95 22.76
C GLN A 85 -16.60 4.58 21.37
N ASN A 86 -15.37 4.94 21.01
CA ASN A 86 -15.01 5.65 19.76
C ASN A 86 -15.65 7.04 19.63
N ARG A 87 -16.01 7.69 20.74
CA ARG A 87 -16.47 9.09 20.71
C ARG A 87 -15.27 10.01 20.78
N GLU A 88 -15.29 11.06 19.97
CA GLU A 88 -14.26 12.10 20.01
C GLU A 88 -14.42 12.98 21.25
N ILE A 89 -13.32 13.14 21.99
CA ILE A 89 -13.19 13.99 23.16
C ILE A 89 -12.13 15.06 22.87
N SER A 90 -12.52 16.31 23.04
CA SER A 90 -11.65 17.48 22.92
C SER A 90 -10.81 17.73 24.16
N LEU A 91 -9.65 18.38 23.99
CA LEU A 91 -8.82 18.84 25.11
C LEU A 91 -9.57 19.77 26.08
N ALA A 92 -10.51 20.59 25.58
CA ALA A 92 -11.35 21.44 26.42
C ALA A 92 -12.28 20.62 27.33
N GLN A 93 -12.88 19.54 26.80
CA GLN A 93 -13.70 18.62 27.60
C GLN A 93 -12.85 17.92 28.67
N ILE A 94 -11.65 17.45 28.31
CA ILE A 94 -10.74 16.81 29.28
C ILE A 94 -10.28 17.82 30.35
N LYS A 95 -10.08 19.10 30.00
CA LYS A 95 -9.78 20.15 30.99
C LYS A 95 -10.93 20.40 31.95
N SER A 96 -12.18 20.35 31.46
CA SER A 96 -13.36 20.50 32.30
C SER A 96 -13.63 19.29 33.20
N ASP A 97 -13.23 18.10 32.75
CA ASP A 97 -13.36 16.85 33.49
C ASP A 97 -12.12 15.95 33.26
N LEU A 98 -11.18 16.01 34.19
CA LEU A 98 -9.94 15.23 34.13
C LEU A 98 -10.17 13.72 34.25
N THR A 99 -11.34 13.27 34.73
CA THR A 99 -11.63 11.84 34.85
C THR A 99 -11.74 11.16 33.49
N LEU A 100 -12.12 11.92 32.44
CA LEU A 100 -12.15 11.48 31.04
C LEU A 100 -10.79 10.98 30.56
N MET A 101 -9.68 11.44 31.16
CA MET A 101 -8.33 10.97 30.83
C MET A 101 -8.15 9.45 31.06
N ASN A 102 -8.93 8.85 31.98
CA ASN A 102 -8.91 7.41 32.23
C ASN A 102 -9.73 6.61 31.21
N GLU A 103 -10.60 7.27 30.47
CA GLU A 103 -11.52 6.66 29.50
C GLU A 103 -10.98 6.71 28.07
N LEU A 104 -9.90 7.46 27.85
CA LEU A 104 -9.26 7.60 26.55
C LEU A 104 -8.68 6.27 26.06
N GLN A 105 -8.76 6.07 24.74
CA GLN A 105 -8.15 4.94 24.07
C GLN A 105 -6.64 5.02 24.14
N TRP A 106 -6.05 3.92 24.58
CA TRP A 106 -4.62 3.75 24.64
C TRP A 106 -4.11 2.86 23.52
N SER A 107 -2.85 3.05 23.13
CA SER A 107 -2.16 2.23 22.13
C SER A 107 -1.07 1.38 22.77
N LYS A 108 -1.11 0.08 22.49
CA LYS A 108 -0.03 -0.87 22.86
C LYS A 108 1.17 -0.82 21.92
N GLU A 109 1.04 -0.17 20.76
CA GLU A 109 2.06 -0.17 19.71
C GLU A 109 3.45 0.30 20.21
N PRO A 110 3.59 1.43 20.95
CA PRO A 110 4.90 1.86 21.43
C PRO A 110 5.55 0.82 22.34
N VAL A 111 4.75 0.15 23.18
CA VAL A 111 5.25 -0.89 24.09
C VAL A 111 5.76 -2.10 23.33
N LEU A 112 4.99 -2.57 22.35
CA LEU A 112 5.37 -3.71 21.52
C LEU A 112 6.62 -3.40 20.68
N LEU A 113 6.75 -2.16 20.17
CA LEU A 113 7.95 -1.71 19.47
C LEU A 113 9.16 -1.71 20.39
N MET A 114 9.07 -1.09 21.57
CA MET A 114 10.15 -1.07 22.56
C MET A 114 10.61 -2.47 22.94
N GLN A 115 9.69 -3.43 23.12
CA GLN A 115 10.03 -4.81 23.46
C GLN A 115 10.85 -5.52 22.38
N ARG A 116 10.70 -5.13 21.11
CA ARG A 116 11.41 -5.71 19.96
C ARG A 116 12.76 -5.05 19.70
N MET A 117 13.00 -3.90 20.34
CA MET A 117 14.18 -3.06 20.12
C MET A 117 15.26 -3.33 21.16
N ASN A 118 16.51 -3.13 20.73
CA ASN A 118 17.68 -3.16 21.61
C ASN A 118 18.05 -1.74 22.04
N SER A 119 18.06 -1.43 23.34
CA SER A 119 18.36 -0.08 23.85
C SER A 119 19.82 0.34 23.68
N ILE A 120 20.76 -0.60 23.61
CA ILE A 120 22.18 -0.29 23.41
C ILE A 120 22.39 0.35 22.04
N PHE A 121 21.64 -0.12 21.04
CA PHE A 121 21.73 0.36 19.67
C PHE A 121 21.46 1.86 19.54
N TYR A 122 20.60 2.41 20.41
CA TYR A 122 20.24 3.83 20.38
C TYR A 122 20.98 4.66 21.43
N SER A 123 21.76 4.01 22.30
CA SER A 123 22.53 4.70 23.32
C SER A 123 23.77 5.36 22.71
N SER A 124 24.18 6.51 23.25
CA SER A 124 25.45 7.16 22.90
C SER A 124 26.70 6.39 23.36
N THR A 125 26.53 5.21 23.97
CA THR A 125 27.63 4.44 24.53
C THR A 125 28.53 3.97 23.40
N PRO A 126 29.86 4.21 23.48
CA PRO A 126 30.77 3.71 22.47
C PRO A 126 30.66 2.18 22.42
N MET A 127 30.51 1.65 21.20
CA MET A 127 30.53 0.23 20.94
C MET A 127 31.71 -0.43 21.69
N PRO A 128 31.52 -1.59 22.36
CA PRO A 128 32.59 -2.27 23.07
C PRO A 128 33.80 -2.52 22.15
N SER A 129 34.98 -2.72 22.78
CA SER A 129 36.23 -2.99 22.08
C SER A 129 36.04 -4.06 21.02
N LEU A 130 36.63 -3.87 19.84
CA LEU A 130 36.66 -4.86 18.76
C LEU A 130 38.05 -5.51 18.66
N GLY A 131 38.86 -5.44 19.72
CA GLY A 131 40.26 -5.85 19.73
C GLY A 131 40.50 -7.31 19.32
N SER A 132 39.77 -8.25 19.93
CA SER A 132 39.84 -9.68 19.62
C SER A 132 38.56 -10.22 18.97
N ARG A 133 38.64 -11.41 18.36
CA ARG A 133 37.45 -12.12 17.85
C ARG A 133 36.38 -12.32 18.93
N LYS A 134 36.78 -12.63 20.17
CA LYS A 134 35.84 -12.80 21.29
C LYS A 134 35.10 -11.51 21.59
N ASP A 135 35.79 -10.36 21.48
CA ASP A 135 35.18 -9.06 21.72
C ASP A 135 34.21 -8.70 20.60
N VAL A 136 34.53 -9.03 19.34
CA VAL A 136 33.61 -8.86 18.20
C VAL A 136 32.33 -9.69 18.40
N LEU A 137 32.46 -10.97 18.76
CA LEU A 137 31.30 -11.84 19.01
C LEU A 137 30.44 -11.31 20.18
N LYS A 138 31.08 -10.84 21.25
CA LYS A 138 30.38 -10.22 22.38
C LYS A 138 29.68 -8.94 21.95
N ALA A 139 30.35 -8.06 21.19
CA ALA A 139 29.77 -6.84 20.67
C ALA A 139 28.55 -7.12 19.78
N LYS A 140 28.66 -8.12 18.89
CA LYS A 140 27.57 -8.56 18.02
C LYS A 140 26.37 -9.05 18.82
N LEU A 141 26.59 -9.88 19.85
CA LEU A 141 25.53 -10.36 20.74
C LEU A 141 24.87 -9.22 21.53
N MET A 142 25.65 -8.25 22.01
CA MET A 142 25.12 -7.10 22.75
C MET A 142 24.29 -6.16 21.86
N TYR A 143 24.70 -6.01 20.60
CA TYR A 143 24.03 -5.17 19.60
C TYR A 143 22.78 -5.82 19.00
N TRP A 144 22.75 -7.15 18.94
CA TRP A 144 21.78 -7.95 18.20
C TRP A 144 20.32 -7.44 18.37
N ASN A 145 19.73 -6.97 17.26
CA ASN A 145 18.40 -6.37 17.19
C ASN A 145 17.44 -7.21 16.31
N GLU A 146 17.56 -8.53 16.38
CA GLU A 146 16.87 -9.47 15.49
C GLU A 146 15.34 -9.40 15.55
N GLN A 147 14.76 -9.16 16.72
CA GLN A 147 13.31 -9.06 16.85
C GLN A 147 12.74 -7.87 16.06
N PHE A 148 13.44 -6.73 16.08
CA PHE A 148 13.09 -5.58 15.26
C PHE A 148 13.31 -5.87 13.78
N ARG A 149 14.44 -6.50 13.40
CA ARG A 149 14.71 -6.91 12.01
C ARG A 149 13.62 -7.83 11.45
N GLY A 150 13.14 -8.79 12.25
CA GLY A 150 12.01 -9.66 11.88
C GLY A 150 10.72 -8.86 11.65
N THR A 151 10.50 -7.79 12.43
CA THR A 151 9.36 -6.88 12.24
C THR A 151 9.49 -6.09 10.93
N VAL A 152 10.68 -5.57 10.62
CA VAL A 152 10.96 -4.89 9.35
C VAL A 152 10.72 -5.82 8.16
N GLN A 153 11.22 -7.06 8.24
CA GLN A 153 11.03 -8.06 7.18
C GLN A 153 9.54 -8.40 6.97
N ALA A 154 8.79 -8.59 8.05
CA ALA A 154 7.35 -8.84 7.96
C ALA A 154 6.59 -7.65 7.34
N ALA A 155 6.93 -6.42 7.75
CA ALA A 155 6.37 -5.20 7.17
C ALA A 155 6.69 -5.07 5.68
N LYS A 156 7.94 -5.34 5.29
CA LYS A 156 8.37 -5.36 3.89
C LYS A 156 7.51 -6.31 3.06
N SER A 157 7.39 -7.57 3.48
CA SER A 157 6.58 -8.57 2.77
C SER A 157 5.10 -8.20 2.71
N HIS A 158 4.56 -7.55 3.74
CA HIS A 158 3.18 -7.08 3.74
C HIS A 158 2.95 -5.94 2.72
N LEU A 159 3.86 -4.97 2.66
CA LEU A 159 3.77 -3.85 1.72
C LEU A 159 4.00 -4.30 0.27
N GLU A 160 4.91 -5.23 0.06
CA GLU A 160 5.13 -5.87 -1.25
C GLU A 160 3.86 -6.56 -1.75
N PHE A 161 3.17 -7.33 -0.88
CA PHE A 161 1.89 -7.93 -1.21
C PHE A 161 0.81 -6.89 -1.56
N ILE A 162 0.76 -5.73 -0.88
CA ILE A 162 -0.17 -4.65 -1.21
C ILE A 162 0.12 -4.08 -2.62
N LEU A 163 1.39 -3.88 -2.96
CA LEU A 163 1.81 -3.43 -4.30
C LEU A 163 1.45 -4.47 -5.38
N ASP A 164 1.65 -5.75 -5.10
CA ASP A 164 1.28 -6.83 -6.01
C ASP A 164 -0.22 -6.87 -6.27
N LEU A 165 -1.05 -6.73 -5.23
CA LEU A 165 -2.51 -6.61 -5.38
C LEU A 165 -2.90 -5.39 -6.23
N SER A 166 -2.20 -4.26 -6.06
CA SER A 166 -2.41 -3.06 -6.86
C SER A 166 -2.12 -3.33 -8.35
N SER A 167 -1.06 -4.08 -8.65
CA SER A 167 -0.70 -4.47 -10.02
C SER A 167 -1.73 -5.43 -10.66
N ILE A 168 -2.27 -6.37 -9.88
CA ILE A 168 -3.34 -7.29 -10.33
C ILE A 168 -4.60 -6.50 -10.64
N SER A 169 -4.94 -5.50 -9.82
CA SER A 169 -6.10 -4.63 -10.09
C SER A 169 -5.95 -3.86 -11.41
N LYS A 170 -4.75 -3.35 -11.73
CA LYS A 170 -4.44 -2.69 -13.01
C LYS A 170 -4.51 -3.68 -14.18
N SER A 171 -4.06 -4.93 -13.98
CA SER A 171 -4.12 -5.97 -15.02
C SER A 171 -5.55 -6.44 -15.31
N LEU A 172 -6.38 -6.54 -14.27
CA LEU A 172 -7.81 -6.79 -14.41
C LEU A 172 -8.49 -5.65 -15.15
N MET A 173 -8.12 -4.39 -14.89
CA MET A 173 -8.60 -3.22 -15.62
C MET A 173 -8.29 -3.30 -17.13
N THR A 174 -7.10 -3.78 -17.52
CA THR A 174 -6.76 -4.03 -18.95
C THR A 174 -7.67 -5.07 -19.61
N ILE A 175 -8.16 -6.04 -18.84
CA ILE A 175 -9.07 -7.10 -19.31
C ILE A 175 -10.53 -6.64 -19.28
N THR A 176 -10.91 -5.78 -18.33
CA THR A 176 -12.30 -5.35 -18.12
C THR A 176 -12.67 -4.05 -18.82
N GLY A 177 -11.69 -3.27 -19.28
CA GLY A 177 -11.85 -2.10 -20.14
C GLY A 177 -12.08 -0.76 -19.43
N ASP A 178 -12.37 -0.76 -18.12
CA ASP A 178 -12.68 0.47 -17.36
C ASP A 178 -11.96 0.48 -16.00
N GLU A 179 -11.33 1.62 -15.65
CA GLU A 179 -10.85 1.88 -14.28
C GLU A 179 -12.08 2.09 -13.39
N ILE A 180 -12.42 1.11 -12.55
CA ILE A 180 -13.31 1.38 -11.43
C ILE A 180 -12.45 2.15 -10.42
N ILE A 181 -12.47 3.48 -10.52
CA ILE A 181 -11.95 4.35 -9.46
C ILE A 181 -12.97 4.27 -8.33
N THR A 182 -12.91 3.20 -7.54
CA THR A 182 -13.59 3.19 -6.26
C THR A 182 -12.98 4.32 -5.46
N VAL A 183 -13.80 5.32 -5.11
CA VAL A 183 -13.40 6.27 -4.08
C VAL A 183 -13.13 5.42 -2.85
N PRO A 184 -11.89 5.38 -2.33
CA PRO A 184 -11.66 4.67 -1.08
C PRO A 184 -12.62 5.27 -0.07
N ALA A 185 -13.29 4.40 0.71
CA ALA A 185 -14.08 4.83 1.83
C ALA A 185 -13.31 5.95 2.57
N PRO A 186 -13.98 7.03 2.99
CA PRO A 186 -13.31 8.06 3.75
C PRO A 186 -12.57 7.37 4.90
N TYR A 187 -11.24 7.52 4.91
CA TYR A 187 -10.37 7.29 6.06
C TYR A 187 -10.21 5.85 6.55
N GLN A 188 -9.35 5.04 5.91
CA GLN A 188 -8.58 3.98 6.63
C GLN A 188 -7.20 3.68 6.00
N GLY A 189 -6.92 4.12 4.77
CA GLY A 189 -5.67 3.81 4.07
C GLY A 189 -4.46 4.69 4.41
N ALA A 190 -4.66 5.82 5.11
CA ALA A 190 -3.61 6.81 5.33
C ALA A 190 -2.62 6.46 6.46
N ASP A 191 -2.84 5.38 7.20
CA ASP A 191 -2.05 5.07 8.38
C ASP A 191 -1.40 3.68 8.29
N LEU A 192 -0.79 3.40 7.13
CA LEU A 192 0.00 2.18 6.91
C LEU A 192 1.09 2.01 7.97
N ILE A 193 1.65 3.13 8.47
CA ILE A 193 2.54 3.18 9.62
C ILE A 193 2.26 4.44 10.44
N THR A 194 2.43 4.37 11.76
CA THR A 194 2.40 5.56 12.61
C THR A 194 3.66 6.42 12.41
N PRO A 195 3.59 7.74 12.68
CA PRO A 195 4.76 8.62 12.65
C PRO A 195 5.89 8.15 13.59
N LEU A 196 5.53 7.51 14.70
CA LEU A 196 6.46 6.87 15.62
C LEU A 196 7.27 5.74 14.94
N VAL A 197 6.59 4.82 14.26
CA VAL A 197 7.27 3.72 13.52
C VAL A 197 8.20 4.29 12.45
N LYS A 198 7.75 5.32 11.73
CA LYS A 198 8.55 6.00 10.70
C LYS A 198 9.86 6.55 11.28
N ASP A 199 9.77 7.33 12.36
CA ASP A 199 10.94 7.90 13.04
C ASP A 199 11.94 6.80 13.43
N LEU A 200 11.44 5.68 13.96
CA LEU A 200 12.28 4.56 14.40
C LEU A 200 12.94 3.80 13.23
N LEU A 201 12.23 3.62 12.11
CA LEU A 201 12.82 3.04 10.89
C LEU A 201 14.00 3.90 10.41
N LYS A 202 13.80 5.22 10.34
CA LYS A 202 14.86 6.17 9.96
C LYS A 202 16.06 6.11 10.90
N ILE A 203 15.82 6.24 12.21
CA ILE A 203 16.88 6.19 13.23
C ILE A 203 17.66 4.88 13.10
N THR A 204 16.95 3.76 12.95
CA THR A 204 17.58 2.45 12.78
C THR A 204 18.49 2.43 11.57
N ALA A 205 18.02 2.86 10.40
CA ALA A 205 18.86 2.89 9.19
C ALA A 205 20.15 3.72 9.40
N ILE A 206 20.02 4.90 10.00
CA ILE A 206 21.17 5.79 10.27
C ILE A 206 22.18 5.13 11.21
N GLU A 207 21.73 4.55 12.33
CA GLU A 207 22.63 3.93 13.29
C GLU A 207 23.27 2.63 12.74
N GLU A 208 22.57 1.86 11.90
CA GLU A 208 23.17 0.70 11.21
C GLU A 208 24.24 1.11 10.19
N ILE A 209 24.04 2.23 9.47
CA ILE A 209 25.04 2.80 8.53
C ILE A 209 26.30 3.25 9.29
N LYS A 210 26.13 3.99 10.39
CA LYS A 210 27.25 4.42 11.25
C LYS A 210 28.02 3.22 11.79
N LEU A 211 27.29 2.19 12.24
CA LEU A 211 27.93 0.96 12.70
C LEU A 211 28.73 0.30 11.57
N LYS A 212 28.11 0.09 10.41
CA LYS A 212 28.77 -0.50 9.24
C LYS A 212 30.08 0.23 8.93
N SER A 213 30.07 1.56 8.92
CA SER A 213 31.26 2.39 8.69
C SER A 213 32.38 2.12 9.72
N LYS A 214 32.03 2.01 11.00
CA LYS A 214 32.98 1.66 12.08
C LYS A 214 33.57 0.25 11.87
N LEU A 215 32.74 -0.74 11.53
CA LEU A 215 33.20 -2.11 11.30
C LEU A 215 34.13 -2.20 10.07
N VAL A 216 33.81 -1.49 8.99
CA VAL A 216 34.65 -1.43 7.78
C VAL A 216 36.02 -0.83 8.10
N THR A 217 36.06 0.25 8.90
CA THR A 217 37.32 0.85 9.36
C THR A 217 38.16 -0.15 10.15
N GLU A 218 37.53 -0.93 11.04
CA GLU A 218 38.20 -1.96 11.84
C GLU A 218 38.74 -3.11 10.97
N ILE A 219 38.01 -3.52 9.93
CA ILE A 219 38.47 -4.53 8.96
C ILE A 219 39.74 -4.05 8.24
N GLN A 220 39.78 -2.79 7.81
CA GLN A 220 40.92 -2.21 7.11
C GLN A 220 42.18 -2.12 8.00
N GLN A 221 42.01 -1.96 9.31
CA GLN A 221 43.11 -1.80 10.26
C GLN A 221 43.57 -3.13 10.88
N SER A 222 42.74 -4.17 10.82
CA SER A 222 43.00 -5.46 11.47
C SER A 222 43.77 -6.43 10.58
N THR A 223 44.85 -7.01 11.12
CA THR A 223 45.65 -8.06 10.48
C THR A 223 45.17 -9.48 10.81
N ASN A 224 44.19 -9.63 11.72
CA ASN A 224 43.69 -10.93 12.15
C ASN A 224 42.60 -11.45 11.20
N GLN A 225 42.91 -12.50 10.44
CA GLN A 225 42.02 -13.07 9.41
C GLN A 225 40.69 -13.59 9.98
N GLN A 226 40.69 -14.24 11.14
CA GLN A 226 39.47 -14.75 11.75
C GLN A 226 38.56 -13.61 12.24
N LYS A 227 39.14 -12.57 12.83
CA LYS A 227 38.41 -11.35 13.20
C LYS A 227 37.82 -10.68 11.96
N ASN A 228 38.60 -10.55 10.89
CA ASN A 228 38.14 -9.91 9.65
C ASN A 228 36.98 -10.68 9.03
N SER A 229 37.00 -12.02 9.05
CA SER A 229 35.88 -12.86 8.61
C SER A 229 34.59 -12.55 9.39
N GLU A 230 34.66 -12.51 10.72
CA GLU A 230 33.49 -12.22 11.58
C GLU A 230 32.94 -10.80 11.36
N LEU A 231 33.83 -9.81 11.27
CA LEU A 231 33.45 -8.43 10.99
C LEU A 231 32.81 -8.29 9.59
N THR A 232 33.34 -9.01 8.59
CA THR A 232 32.81 -9.00 7.22
C THR A 232 31.41 -9.63 7.18
N GLY A 233 31.21 -10.77 7.84
CA GLY A 233 29.89 -11.38 7.97
C GLY A 233 28.88 -10.45 8.64
N TRP A 234 29.30 -9.71 9.67
CA TRP A 234 28.44 -8.71 10.31
C TRP A 234 28.12 -7.51 9.39
N VAL A 235 29.09 -7.01 8.62
CA VAL A 235 28.84 -5.97 7.62
C VAL A 235 27.81 -6.44 6.58
N SER A 236 27.93 -7.66 6.06
CA SER A 236 26.96 -8.21 5.12
C SER A 236 25.56 -8.34 5.71
N GLU A 237 25.45 -8.73 6.99
CA GLU A 237 24.16 -8.72 7.68
C GLU A 237 23.58 -7.30 7.79
N LEU A 238 24.39 -6.30 8.12
CA LEU A 238 23.94 -4.90 8.19
C LEU A 238 23.45 -4.39 6.83
N ASP A 239 24.14 -4.74 5.73
CA ASP A 239 23.72 -4.35 4.38
C ASP A 239 22.31 -4.85 4.05
N VAL A 240 22.00 -6.11 4.38
CA VAL A 240 20.67 -6.68 4.17
C VAL A 240 19.61 -5.94 5.00
N ASN A 241 19.93 -5.59 6.25
CA ASN A 241 18.97 -4.91 7.12
C ASN A 241 18.72 -3.46 6.71
N ILE A 242 19.76 -2.70 6.36
CA ILE A 242 19.66 -1.35 5.80
C ILE A 242 18.82 -1.38 4.52
N ALA A 243 19.07 -2.33 3.63
CA ALA A 243 18.30 -2.50 2.40
C ALA A 243 16.82 -2.81 2.69
N ASN A 244 16.53 -3.65 3.69
CA ASN A 244 15.15 -3.96 4.08
C ASN A 244 14.41 -2.74 4.65
N VAL A 245 15.06 -1.94 5.50
CA VAL A 245 14.45 -0.70 6.04
C VAL A 245 14.17 0.31 4.91
N LYS A 246 15.13 0.51 4.00
CA LYS A 246 14.94 1.36 2.82
C LYS A 246 13.81 0.85 1.93
N ALA A 247 13.73 -0.46 1.70
CA ALA A 247 12.66 -1.07 0.90
C ALA A 247 11.27 -0.81 1.51
N VAL A 248 11.12 -0.93 2.84
CA VAL A 248 9.87 -0.56 3.53
C VAL A 248 9.50 0.89 3.21
N GLN A 249 10.42 1.84 3.42
CA GLN A 249 10.16 3.27 3.16
C GLN A 249 9.83 3.54 1.68
N HIS A 250 10.52 2.91 0.73
CA HIS A 250 10.22 3.02 -0.70
C HIS A 250 8.85 2.44 -1.08
N TYR A 251 8.48 1.27 -0.55
CA TYR A 251 7.17 0.67 -0.81
C TYR A 251 6.04 1.54 -0.24
N LEU A 252 6.22 2.10 0.96
CA LEU A 252 5.31 3.09 1.53
C LEU A 252 5.16 4.32 0.63
N LEU A 253 6.28 4.90 0.18
CA LEU A 253 6.28 6.04 -0.73
C LEU A 253 5.52 5.74 -2.02
N GLN A 254 5.73 4.56 -2.61
CA GLN A 254 5.05 4.13 -3.83
C GLN A 254 3.53 3.98 -3.60
N ILE A 255 3.11 3.30 -2.53
CA ILE A 255 1.69 3.11 -2.21
C ILE A 255 1.01 4.47 -1.99
N LEU A 256 1.62 5.36 -1.20
CA LEU A 256 1.08 6.68 -0.92
C LEU A 256 0.99 7.54 -2.18
N THR A 257 1.98 7.47 -3.07
CA THR A 257 1.97 8.17 -4.36
C THR A 257 0.84 7.67 -5.25
N GLU A 258 0.68 6.35 -5.38
CA GLU A 258 -0.43 5.75 -6.15
C GLU A 258 -1.80 6.14 -5.57
N GLN A 259 -1.94 6.17 -4.24
CA GLN A 259 -3.16 6.61 -3.57
C GLN A 259 -3.46 8.09 -3.83
N ARG A 260 -2.44 8.97 -3.70
CA ARG A 260 -2.56 10.41 -4.00
C ARG A 260 -3.05 10.64 -5.42
N GLU A 261 -2.46 9.95 -6.39
CA GLU A 261 -2.86 10.05 -7.80
C GLU A 261 -4.29 9.58 -8.03
N LYS A 262 -4.71 8.46 -7.42
CA LYS A 262 -6.08 7.96 -7.51
C LYS A 262 -7.09 8.97 -6.94
N ILE A 263 -6.81 9.52 -5.76
CA ILE A 263 -7.66 10.53 -5.13
C ILE A 263 -7.73 11.81 -5.99
N GLN A 264 -6.59 12.26 -6.54
CA GLN A 264 -6.56 13.43 -7.41
C GLN A 264 -7.34 13.22 -8.71
N LYS A 265 -7.21 12.06 -9.35
CA LYS A 265 -8.00 11.69 -10.54
C LYS A 265 -9.49 11.66 -10.23
N ALA A 266 -9.89 11.04 -9.11
CA ALA A 266 -11.28 11.02 -8.66
C ALA A 266 -11.81 12.44 -8.46
N LYS A 267 -11.08 13.27 -7.70
CA LYS A 267 -11.45 14.67 -7.45
C LYS A 267 -11.64 15.45 -8.76
N ASN A 268 -10.69 15.35 -9.69
CA ASN A 268 -10.77 16.04 -10.98
C ASN A 268 -11.98 15.59 -11.80
N LYS A 269 -12.25 14.28 -11.86
CA LYS A 269 -13.41 13.71 -12.56
C LYS A 269 -14.72 14.27 -11.98
N PHE A 270 -14.89 14.23 -10.67
CA PHE A 270 -16.12 14.67 -10.03
C PHE A 270 -16.31 16.18 -10.07
N HIS A 271 -15.23 16.96 -9.95
CA HIS A 271 -15.28 18.40 -10.13
C HIS A 271 -15.77 18.77 -11.54
N GLN A 272 -15.29 18.08 -12.59
CA GLN A 272 -15.79 18.26 -13.95
C GLN A 272 -17.27 17.87 -14.08
N LEU A 273 -17.70 16.75 -13.48
CA LEU A 273 -19.09 16.33 -13.52
C LEU A 273 -20.03 17.34 -12.84
N VAL A 274 -19.65 17.86 -11.66
CA VAL A 274 -20.44 18.89 -10.95
C VAL A 274 -20.46 20.21 -11.73
N GLN A 275 -19.35 20.60 -12.37
CA GLN A 275 -19.30 21.81 -13.20
C GLN A 275 -20.18 21.72 -14.46
N HIS A 276 -20.27 20.54 -15.08
CA HIS A 276 -20.99 20.35 -16.34
C HIS A 276 -22.43 19.83 -16.18
N ASP A 277 -22.73 19.14 -15.08
CA ASP A 277 -24.00 18.49 -14.79
C ASP A 277 -24.26 18.51 -13.28
N GLY A 278 -24.51 19.71 -12.74
CA GLY A 278 -24.54 19.99 -11.29
C GLY A 278 -25.49 19.13 -10.45
N ASN A 279 -26.52 18.53 -11.06
CA ASN A 279 -27.44 17.60 -10.41
C ASN A 279 -27.26 16.13 -10.87
N GLY A 280 -26.33 15.87 -11.80
CA GLY A 280 -26.15 14.55 -12.41
C GLY A 280 -27.29 14.13 -13.35
N ASP A 281 -28.13 15.07 -13.81
CA ASP A 281 -29.34 14.78 -14.59
C ASP A 281 -29.02 14.14 -15.95
N ALA A 282 -27.92 14.53 -16.59
CA ALA A 282 -27.45 13.91 -17.82
C ALA A 282 -26.91 12.49 -17.56
N ILE A 283 -26.24 12.27 -16.43
CA ILE A 283 -25.80 10.93 -16.00
C ILE A 283 -27.01 10.02 -15.72
N VAL A 284 -28.04 10.52 -15.03
CA VAL A 284 -29.28 9.80 -14.73
C VAL A 284 -30.00 9.39 -16.03
N LYS A 285 -30.10 10.30 -17.01
CA LYS A 285 -30.66 9.99 -18.33
C LYS A 285 -29.84 8.93 -19.07
N LYS A 286 -28.51 8.99 -18.97
CA LYS A 286 -27.62 7.98 -19.56
C LYS A 286 -27.76 6.61 -18.88
N ILE A 287 -27.94 6.56 -17.56
CA ILE A 287 -28.26 5.33 -16.83
C ILE A 287 -29.58 4.74 -17.30
N ALA A 288 -30.63 5.55 -17.44
CA ALA A 288 -31.94 5.08 -17.92
C ALA A 288 -31.84 4.46 -19.33
N TYR A 289 -31.15 5.15 -20.25
CA TYR A 289 -30.88 4.65 -21.59
C TYR A 289 -30.06 3.34 -21.60
N LEU A 290 -29.03 3.24 -20.77
CA LEU A 290 -28.23 2.01 -20.67
C LEU A 290 -29.02 0.85 -20.05
N LYS A 291 -29.89 1.12 -19.06
CA LYS A 291 -30.81 0.12 -18.49
C LYS A 291 -31.81 -0.39 -19.52
N GLU A 292 -32.31 0.49 -20.40
CA GLU A 292 -33.14 0.10 -21.54
C GLU A 292 -32.37 -0.81 -22.50
N LYS A 293 -31.14 -0.44 -22.90
CA LYS A 293 -30.27 -1.30 -23.74
C LYS A 293 -29.93 -2.64 -23.09
N ILE A 294 -29.71 -2.69 -21.77
CA ILE A 294 -29.52 -3.93 -21.02
C ILE A 294 -30.75 -4.81 -21.16
N ASN A 295 -31.94 -4.25 -21.02
CA ASN A 295 -33.20 -4.99 -21.15
C ASN A 295 -33.38 -5.53 -22.58
N GLU A 296 -33.13 -4.71 -23.60
CA GLU A 296 -33.16 -5.14 -25.01
C GLU A 296 -32.18 -6.30 -25.29
N GLN A 297 -30.95 -6.20 -24.77
CA GLN A 297 -29.92 -7.25 -24.94
C GLN A 297 -30.27 -8.53 -24.17
N VAL A 298 -30.85 -8.44 -22.97
CA VAL A 298 -31.36 -9.60 -22.23
C VAL A 298 -32.49 -10.28 -23.01
N GLN A 299 -33.42 -9.50 -23.56
CA GLN A 299 -34.50 -10.04 -24.39
C GLN A 299 -33.96 -10.68 -25.68
N ALA A 300 -32.97 -10.06 -26.33
CA ALA A 300 -32.31 -10.61 -27.51
C ALA A 300 -31.57 -11.92 -27.17
N LEU A 301 -30.83 -11.98 -26.07
CA LEU A 301 -30.17 -13.19 -25.57
C LEU A 301 -31.18 -14.31 -25.29
N ASN A 302 -32.28 -13.99 -24.61
CA ASN A 302 -33.34 -14.97 -24.33
C ASN A 302 -33.97 -15.50 -25.63
N ARG A 303 -34.20 -14.64 -26.62
CA ARG A 303 -34.69 -15.05 -27.95
C ARG A 303 -33.67 -15.91 -28.69
N LEU A 304 -32.39 -15.57 -28.63
CA LEU A 304 -31.31 -16.28 -29.33
C LEU A 304 -31.02 -17.65 -28.69
N GLU A 305 -31.02 -17.73 -27.36
CA GLU A 305 -30.92 -19.00 -26.61
C GLU A 305 -32.16 -19.87 -26.81
N SER A 306 -33.37 -19.28 -26.83
CA SER A 306 -34.60 -20.01 -27.15
C SER A 306 -34.56 -20.54 -28.58
N ASN A 307 -34.21 -19.72 -29.56
CA ASN A 307 -34.09 -20.12 -30.96
C ASN A 307 -33.01 -21.19 -31.13
N TYR A 308 -31.87 -21.09 -30.45
CA TYR A 308 -30.83 -22.12 -30.47
C TYR A 308 -31.33 -23.44 -29.85
N LYS A 309 -32.03 -23.40 -28.70
CA LYS A 309 -32.66 -24.60 -28.09
C LYS A 309 -33.71 -25.25 -28.99
N THR A 310 -34.43 -24.46 -29.80
CA THR A 310 -35.41 -24.97 -30.79
C THR A 310 -34.75 -25.47 -32.07
N LEU A 311 -33.73 -24.77 -32.58
CA LEU A 311 -33.05 -25.09 -33.83
C LEU A 311 -32.08 -26.26 -33.68
N LYS A 312 -31.47 -26.47 -32.50
CA LYS A 312 -30.56 -27.58 -32.21
C LYS A 312 -31.18 -28.95 -32.51
N PRO A 313 -32.38 -29.31 -32.01
CA PRO A 313 -33.04 -30.57 -32.37
C PRO A 313 -33.47 -30.61 -33.84
N LEU A 314 -33.89 -29.49 -34.45
CA LEU A 314 -34.26 -29.41 -35.87
C LEU A 314 -33.06 -29.66 -36.81
N ALA A 315 -31.88 -29.12 -36.48
CA ALA A 315 -30.64 -29.35 -37.22
C ALA A 315 -30.15 -30.79 -37.08
N VAL A 316 -30.26 -31.37 -35.88
CA VAL A 316 -29.98 -32.80 -35.64
C VAL A 316 -30.97 -33.69 -36.41
N PHE A 317 -32.27 -33.35 -36.43
CA PHE A 317 -33.27 -34.11 -37.18
C PHE A 317 -33.10 -34.00 -38.70
N ALA A 318 -32.77 -32.81 -39.22
CA ALA A 318 -32.48 -32.60 -40.64
C ALA A 318 -31.20 -33.35 -41.08
N ALA A 319 -30.18 -33.42 -40.21
CA ALA A 319 -28.95 -34.16 -40.47
C ALA A 319 -29.13 -35.70 -40.39
N VAL A 320 -30.03 -36.19 -39.52
CA VAL A 320 -30.25 -37.63 -39.29
C VAL A 320 -31.34 -38.22 -40.21
N ALA A 321 -32.37 -37.45 -40.58
CA ALA A 321 -33.54 -37.95 -41.33
C ALA A 321 -33.74 -37.36 -42.74
N GLY A 322 -32.82 -36.48 -43.21
CA GLY A 322 -33.00 -35.72 -44.44
C GLY A 322 -32.91 -36.51 -45.76
N LEU A 323 -32.15 -37.62 -45.82
CA LEU A 323 -31.98 -38.41 -47.05
C LEU A 323 -33.13 -39.39 -47.34
N PRO A 324 -33.70 -40.12 -46.36
CA PRO A 324 -34.79 -41.07 -46.61
C PRO A 324 -36.09 -40.38 -47.02
N ILE A 325 -36.43 -39.25 -46.40
CA ILE A 325 -37.70 -38.55 -46.64
C ILE A 325 -37.70 -37.87 -48.03
N LEU A 326 -36.57 -37.30 -48.48
CA LEU A 326 -36.45 -36.75 -49.83
C LEU A 326 -36.51 -37.83 -50.92
N ALA A 327 -35.97 -39.03 -50.68
CA ALA A 327 -36.05 -40.16 -51.60
C ALA A 327 -37.47 -40.74 -51.70
N ILE A 328 -38.17 -40.90 -50.57
CA ILE A 328 -39.57 -41.38 -50.54
C ILE A 328 -40.50 -40.37 -51.22
N THR A 329 -40.30 -39.06 -50.99
CA THR A 329 -41.11 -38.00 -51.60
C THR A 329 -40.87 -37.91 -53.12
N GLY A 330 -39.63 -38.09 -53.59
CA GLY A 330 -39.30 -38.16 -55.01
C GLY A 330 -39.91 -39.38 -55.71
N VAL A 331 -39.90 -40.56 -55.08
CA VAL A 331 -40.50 -41.78 -55.63
C VAL A 331 -42.03 -41.68 -55.69
N ILE A 332 -42.68 -41.11 -54.67
CA ILE A 332 -44.14 -40.92 -54.66
C ILE A 332 -44.56 -39.91 -55.74
N ILE A 333 -43.80 -38.84 -55.95
CA ILE A 333 -44.11 -37.82 -56.97
C ILE A 333 -43.91 -38.38 -58.39
N VAL A 334 -42.85 -39.16 -58.63
CA VAL A 334 -42.61 -39.78 -59.95
C VAL A 334 -43.58 -40.93 -60.24
N SER A 335 -43.98 -41.70 -59.23
CA SER A 335 -44.94 -42.81 -59.37
C SER A 335 -46.40 -42.34 -59.44
N GLY A 336 -46.71 -41.16 -58.89
CA GLY A 336 -48.06 -40.59 -58.88
C GLY A 336 -48.44 -39.81 -60.14
N LEU A 337 -47.47 -39.36 -60.95
CA LEU A 337 -47.75 -38.55 -62.14
C LEU A 337 -47.83 -39.31 -63.47
N LEU A 338 -47.39 -40.58 -63.55
CA LEU A 338 -47.36 -41.35 -64.81
C LEU A 338 -47.93 -42.77 -64.62
N LEU A 339 -49.21 -42.93 -64.97
CA LEU A 339 -50.01 -44.13 -65.34
C LEU A 339 -49.68 -45.54 -64.74
N PRO A 340 -50.70 -46.37 -64.42
CA PRO A 340 -50.62 -47.27 -63.26
C PRO A 340 -50.37 -48.77 -63.51
N THR A 341 -50.16 -49.29 -64.72
CA THR A 341 -50.38 -50.74 -64.94
C THR A 341 -49.34 -51.57 -65.69
N MET A 342 -48.23 -51.03 -66.21
CA MET A 342 -47.19 -51.87 -66.86
C MET A 342 -45.81 -51.85 -66.20
N TYR A 343 -45.61 -51.07 -65.13
CA TYR A 343 -44.29 -50.94 -64.51
C TYR A 343 -44.24 -51.36 -63.05
N PHE A 344 -45.21 -52.12 -62.51
CA PHE A 344 -45.10 -52.61 -61.13
C PHE A 344 -43.87 -53.52 -60.95
N GLY A 345 -43.55 -54.35 -61.95
CA GLY A 345 -42.33 -55.16 -61.98
C GLY A 345 -41.04 -54.34 -62.15
N ALA A 346 -41.07 -53.26 -62.94
CA ALA A 346 -39.89 -52.39 -63.14
C ALA A 346 -39.68 -51.42 -61.97
N ALA A 347 -40.75 -50.94 -61.32
CA ALA A 347 -40.70 -50.13 -60.11
C ALA A 347 -40.23 -50.98 -58.92
N LEU A 348 -40.68 -52.24 -58.80
CA LEU A 348 -40.08 -53.18 -57.86
C LEU A 348 -38.63 -53.49 -58.20
N ALA A 349 -38.26 -53.65 -59.47
CA ALA A 349 -36.86 -53.82 -59.87
C ALA A 349 -36.02 -52.57 -59.61
N PHE A 350 -36.57 -51.36 -59.74
CA PHE A 350 -35.90 -50.08 -59.45
C PHE A 350 -35.81 -49.82 -57.95
N ILE A 351 -36.83 -50.18 -57.16
CA ILE A 351 -36.81 -50.16 -55.69
C ILE A 351 -35.81 -51.21 -55.18
N SER A 352 -35.76 -52.39 -55.80
CA SER A 352 -34.78 -53.43 -55.48
C SER A 352 -33.37 -53.00 -55.87
N LEU A 353 -33.19 -52.40 -57.05
CA LEU A 353 -31.92 -51.85 -57.50
C LEU A 353 -31.51 -50.66 -56.63
N ALA A 354 -32.43 -49.80 -56.20
CA ALA A 354 -32.18 -48.71 -55.27
C ALA A 354 -31.87 -49.21 -53.86
N LEU A 355 -32.52 -50.28 -53.37
CA LEU A 355 -32.22 -50.93 -52.10
C LEU A 355 -30.90 -51.70 -52.15
N ILE A 356 -30.55 -52.34 -53.27
CA ILE A 356 -29.25 -52.98 -53.52
C ILE A 356 -28.17 -51.91 -53.65
N THR A 357 -28.42 -50.81 -54.36
CA THR A 357 -27.50 -49.66 -54.46
C THR A 357 -27.37 -48.97 -53.10
N PHE A 358 -28.44 -48.90 -52.30
CA PHE A 358 -28.42 -48.37 -50.93
C PHE A 358 -27.68 -49.32 -49.98
N ALA A 359 -27.84 -50.63 -50.12
CA ALA A 359 -27.04 -51.65 -49.41
C ALA A 359 -25.57 -51.59 -49.84
N PHE A 360 -25.28 -51.27 -51.10
CA PHE A 360 -23.92 -51.07 -51.63
C PHE A 360 -23.31 -49.73 -51.15
N ILE A 361 -24.13 -48.67 -51.02
CA ILE A 361 -23.74 -47.36 -50.48
C ILE A 361 -23.57 -47.41 -48.95
N THR A 362 -24.39 -48.19 -48.23
CA THR A 362 -24.19 -48.46 -46.80
C THR A 362 -23.04 -49.44 -46.55
N GLN A 363 -22.71 -50.34 -47.48
CA GLN A 363 -21.48 -51.14 -47.43
C GLN A 363 -20.22 -50.32 -47.79
N THR A 364 -20.33 -49.30 -48.64
CA THR A 364 -19.24 -48.33 -48.88
C THR A 364 -19.19 -47.28 -47.77
N ARG A 365 -18.64 -47.70 -46.61
CA ARG A 365 -18.31 -46.86 -45.43
C ARG A 365 -17.57 -45.54 -45.72
N LEU A 366 -17.09 -45.32 -46.95
CA LEU A 366 -16.35 -44.12 -47.37
C LEU A 366 -17.25 -42.92 -47.73
N ALA A 367 -18.49 -43.13 -48.19
CA ALA A 367 -19.38 -42.02 -48.57
C ALA A 367 -20.21 -41.52 -47.38
N THR A 368 -20.61 -42.41 -46.48
CA THR A 368 -21.28 -42.07 -45.21
C THR A 368 -20.39 -41.17 -44.37
N ASN A 369 -19.11 -41.53 -44.18
CA ASN A 369 -18.17 -40.74 -43.37
C ASN A 369 -17.99 -39.31 -43.88
N LYS A 370 -17.81 -39.06 -45.19
CA LYS A 370 -17.61 -37.68 -45.70
C LYS A 370 -18.87 -36.81 -45.60
N ILE A 371 -20.05 -37.40 -45.77
CA ILE A 371 -21.32 -36.66 -45.67
C ILE A 371 -21.66 -36.41 -44.19
N THR A 372 -21.47 -37.40 -43.31
CA THR A 372 -21.61 -37.17 -41.86
C THR A 372 -20.55 -36.23 -41.34
N ASP A 373 -19.30 -36.28 -41.83
CA ASP A 373 -18.24 -35.33 -41.44
C ASP A 373 -18.58 -33.91 -41.91
N GLY A 374 -19.09 -33.75 -43.15
CA GLY A 374 -19.55 -32.46 -43.66
C GLY A 374 -20.75 -31.89 -42.87
N LEU A 375 -21.72 -32.74 -42.51
CA LEU A 375 -22.86 -32.36 -41.68
C LEU A 375 -22.45 -32.06 -40.23
N THR A 376 -21.49 -32.82 -39.68
CA THR A 376 -20.93 -32.59 -38.34
C THR A 376 -20.10 -31.31 -38.32
N GLN A 377 -19.35 -31.00 -39.39
CA GLN A 377 -18.63 -29.74 -39.54
C GLN A 377 -19.59 -28.56 -39.68
N LEU A 378 -20.69 -28.72 -40.41
CA LEU A 378 -21.72 -27.69 -40.55
C LEU A 378 -22.47 -27.47 -39.22
N GLN A 379 -22.79 -28.55 -38.49
CA GLN A 379 -23.32 -28.46 -37.12
C GLN A 379 -22.33 -27.75 -36.20
N LYS A 380 -21.06 -28.15 -36.17
CA LYS A 380 -20.01 -27.49 -35.37
C LYS A 380 -19.80 -26.04 -35.78
N GLY A 381 -19.93 -25.70 -37.06
CA GLY A 381 -19.83 -24.33 -37.57
C GLY A 381 -21.02 -23.45 -37.14
N ILE A 382 -22.23 -24.00 -37.15
CA ILE A 382 -23.43 -23.34 -36.63
C ILE A 382 -23.31 -23.18 -35.11
N GLU A 383 -22.93 -24.23 -34.38
CA GLU A 383 -22.69 -24.19 -32.93
C GLU A 383 -21.64 -23.14 -32.58
N ALA A 384 -20.48 -23.14 -33.25
CA ALA A 384 -19.44 -22.14 -33.02
C ALA A 384 -19.89 -20.71 -33.35
N THR A 385 -20.71 -20.51 -34.39
CA THR A 385 -21.23 -19.17 -34.74
C THR A 385 -22.26 -18.68 -33.71
N PHE A 386 -23.13 -19.58 -33.23
CA PHE A 386 -24.08 -19.29 -32.16
C PHE A 386 -23.37 -19.01 -30.83
N ASP A 387 -22.39 -19.84 -30.46
CA ASP A 387 -21.60 -19.67 -29.25
C ASP A 387 -20.81 -18.36 -29.29
N ASN A 388 -20.15 -18.04 -30.42
CA ASN A 388 -19.46 -16.76 -30.60
C ASN A 388 -20.42 -15.55 -30.51
N THR A 389 -21.62 -15.66 -31.10
CA THR A 389 -22.63 -14.59 -31.03
C THR A 389 -23.20 -14.42 -29.63
N LEU A 390 -23.46 -15.53 -28.93
CA LEU A 390 -23.91 -15.53 -27.53
C LEU A 390 -22.84 -14.94 -26.61
N ASP A 391 -21.57 -15.31 -26.79
CA ASP A 391 -20.47 -14.79 -25.99
C ASP A 391 -20.20 -13.31 -26.26
N GLN A 392 -20.28 -12.86 -27.52
CA GLN A 392 -20.24 -11.44 -27.85
C GLN A 392 -21.37 -10.68 -27.16
N LYS A 393 -22.62 -11.16 -27.24
CA LYS A 393 -23.79 -10.53 -26.62
C LYS A 393 -23.74 -10.54 -25.10
N ARG A 394 -23.26 -11.61 -24.49
CA ARG A 394 -23.00 -11.71 -23.04
C ARG A 394 -21.91 -10.74 -22.60
N THR A 395 -20.87 -10.55 -23.42
CA THR A 395 -19.80 -9.58 -23.16
C THR A 395 -20.31 -8.15 -23.24
N GLU A 396 -21.05 -7.79 -24.30
CA GLU A 396 -21.74 -6.49 -24.43
C GLU A 396 -22.68 -6.23 -23.24
N LEU A 397 -23.46 -7.22 -22.83
CA LEU A 397 -24.36 -7.11 -21.68
C LEU A 397 -23.60 -6.85 -20.37
N LYS A 398 -22.48 -7.57 -20.14
CA LYS A 398 -21.61 -7.35 -18.98
C LYS A 398 -21.01 -5.94 -19.00
N GLN A 399 -20.61 -5.43 -20.17
CA GLN A 399 -20.10 -4.07 -20.32
C GLN A 399 -21.16 -3.02 -19.98
N PHE A 400 -22.38 -3.14 -20.52
CA PHE A 400 -23.44 -2.18 -20.18
C PHE A 400 -23.82 -2.21 -18.70
N LYS A 401 -23.94 -3.40 -18.09
CA LYS A 401 -24.22 -3.52 -16.65
C LYS A 401 -23.14 -2.84 -15.80
N ARG A 402 -21.86 -3.01 -16.16
CA ARG A 402 -20.74 -2.34 -15.48
C ARG A 402 -20.82 -0.83 -15.62
N GLN A 403 -21.06 -0.32 -16.83
CA GLN A 403 -21.22 1.12 -17.07
C GLN A 403 -22.35 1.71 -16.23
N VAL A 404 -23.48 1.00 -16.12
CA VAL A 404 -24.59 1.42 -15.25
C VAL A 404 -24.13 1.50 -13.78
N SER A 405 -23.50 0.44 -13.24
CA SER A 405 -23.03 0.46 -11.85
C SER A 405 -22.02 1.57 -11.57
N THR A 406 -21.10 1.84 -12.49
CA THR A 406 -20.13 2.95 -12.35
C THR A 406 -20.84 4.31 -12.38
N LEU A 407 -21.79 4.51 -13.30
CA LEU A 407 -22.54 5.77 -13.38
C LEU A 407 -23.47 5.97 -12.17
N GLU A 408 -24.04 4.90 -11.61
CA GLU A 408 -24.84 4.97 -10.38
C GLU A 408 -23.99 5.43 -9.18
N LEU A 409 -22.75 4.95 -9.06
CA LEU A 409 -21.80 5.46 -8.08
C LEU A 409 -21.46 6.93 -8.35
N ASP A 410 -21.29 7.32 -9.62
CA ASP A 410 -21.00 8.70 -9.99
C ASP A 410 -22.15 9.66 -9.59
N VAL A 411 -23.42 9.26 -9.77
CA VAL A 411 -24.60 10.06 -9.34
C VAL A 411 -24.61 10.25 -7.83
N GLN A 412 -24.37 9.18 -7.07
CA GLN A 412 -24.33 9.26 -5.61
C GLN A 412 -23.21 10.23 -5.16
N PHE A 413 -22.04 10.15 -5.77
CA PHE A 413 -20.92 11.05 -5.47
C PHE A 413 -21.17 12.49 -5.86
N VAL A 414 -21.77 12.77 -7.02
CA VAL A 414 -22.11 14.14 -7.45
C VAL A 414 -23.04 14.80 -6.43
N SER A 415 -24.04 14.06 -5.93
CA SER A 415 -24.97 14.58 -4.91
C SER A 415 -24.31 14.92 -3.57
N ASP A 416 -23.26 14.18 -3.20
CA ASP A 416 -22.54 14.34 -1.93
C ASP A 416 -21.21 15.12 -2.07
N PHE A 417 -20.84 15.55 -3.28
CA PHE A 417 -19.49 16.03 -3.59
C PHE A 417 -19.08 17.25 -2.75
N GLY A 418 -19.98 18.19 -2.49
CA GLY A 418 -19.68 19.36 -1.66
C GLY A 418 -19.22 19.01 -0.24
N LYS A 419 -19.74 17.91 0.34
CA LYS A 419 -19.30 17.39 1.65
C LYS A 419 -18.07 16.48 1.52
N ALA A 420 -17.97 15.73 0.44
CA ALA A 420 -16.84 14.85 0.18
C ALA A 420 -15.56 15.61 -0.20
N GLU A 421 -15.65 16.79 -0.83
CA GLU A 421 -14.52 17.56 -1.33
C GLU A 421 -13.58 18.03 -0.19
N GLU A 422 -14.12 18.52 0.92
CA GLU A 422 -13.32 18.90 2.09
C GLU A 422 -12.54 17.72 2.65
N SER A 423 -13.20 16.56 2.78
CA SER A 423 -12.60 15.30 3.21
C SER A 423 -11.50 14.81 2.26
N LEU A 424 -11.70 14.93 0.94
CA LEU A 424 -10.70 14.58 -0.08
C LEU A 424 -9.50 15.55 -0.05
N ASN A 425 -9.74 16.84 0.15
CA ASN A 425 -8.69 17.85 0.28
C ASN A 425 -7.80 17.60 1.50
N TRP A 426 -8.42 17.30 2.64
CA TRP A 426 -7.69 16.94 3.85
C TRP A 426 -6.84 15.67 3.62
N SER A 427 -7.43 14.65 3.01
CA SER A 427 -6.71 13.39 2.69
C SER A 427 -5.52 13.63 1.75
N LEU A 428 -5.69 14.43 0.70
CA LEU A 428 -4.60 14.81 -0.21
C LEU A 428 -3.50 15.59 0.51
N GLY A 429 -3.88 16.52 1.39
CA GLY A 429 -2.95 17.27 2.23
C GLY A 429 -2.11 16.35 3.10
N ASN A 430 -2.75 15.43 3.83
CA ASN A 430 -2.07 14.50 4.71
C ASN A 430 -1.15 13.53 3.96
N ILE A 431 -1.63 12.92 2.87
CA ILE A 431 -0.80 12.01 2.07
C ILE A 431 0.42 12.76 1.50
N THR A 432 0.22 14.00 1.07
CA THR A 432 1.32 14.84 0.53
C THR A 432 2.35 15.16 1.61
N LEU A 433 1.92 15.47 2.83
CA LEU A 433 2.82 15.66 3.97
C LEU A 433 3.59 14.39 4.30
N GLN A 434 2.92 13.23 4.33
CA GLN A 434 3.57 11.94 4.57
C GLN A 434 4.61 11.59 3.50
N ILE A 435 4.28 11.80 2.21
CA ILE A 435 5.21 11.62 1.09
C ILE A 435 6.46 12.48 1.30
N SER A 436 6.27 13.79 1.53
CA SER A 436 7.38 14.73 1.71
C SER A 436 8.27 14.35 2.89
N ASP A 437 7.68 13.91 4.01
CA ASP A 437 8.44 13.45 5.16
C ASP A 437 9.27 12.19 4.83
N ILE A 438 8.69 11.19 4.14
CA ILE A 438 9.40 9.95 3.78
C ILE A 438 10.54 10.26 2.81
N GLU A 439 10.31 11.13 1.82
CA GLU A 439 11.36 11.58 0.89
C GLU A 439 12.51 12.26 1.64
N LYS A 440 12.20 13.14 2.60
CA LYS A 440 13.20 13.79 3.44
C LYS A 440 13.98 12.78 4.27
N ASP A 441 13.32 11.79 4.85
CA ASP A 441 13.96 10.75 5.65
C ASP A 441 14.89 9.89 4.81
N LEU A 442 14.48 9.48 3.61
CA LEU A 442 15.31 8.75 2.64
C LEU A 442 16.53 9.58 2.21
N LEU A 443 16.35 10.87 1.92
CA LEU A 443 17.45 11.78 1.58
C LEU A 443 18.45 11.90 2.73
N GLU A 444 17.99 12.00 3.98
CA GLU A 444 18.88 12.06 5.14
C GLU A 444 19.68 10.76 5.30
N ILE A 445 19.04 9.60 5.13
CA ILE A 445 19.71 8.29 5.15
C ILE A 445 20.78 8.21 4.06
N GLU A 446 20.47 8.62 2.83
CA GLU A 446 21.42 8.65 1.72
C GLU A 446 22.60 9.60 1.96
N LEU A 447 22.35 10.77 2.55
CA LEU A 447 23.39 11.74 2.85
C LEU A 447 24.38 11.17 3.87
N VAL A 448 23.89 10.51 4.92
CA VAL A 448 24.74 9.84 5.91
C VAL A 448 25.59 8.75 5.25
N GLU A 449 24.97 7.91 4.41
CA GLU A 449 25.67 6.85 3.68
C GLU A 449 26.76 7.40 2.75
N LYS A 450 26.47 8.46 1.98
CA LYS A 450 27.44 9.12 1.07
C LYS A 450 28.57 9.80 1.82
N LEU A 451 28.27 10.48 2.94
CA LEU A 451 29.29 11.11 3.79
C LEU A 451 30.23 10.07 4.40
N ASP A 452 29.70 8.95 4.86
CA ASP A 452 30.49 7.86 5.43
C ASP A 452 31.33 7.14 4.35
N GLU A 453 30.79 6.93 3.15
CA GLU A 453 31.55 6.41 2.00
C GLU A 453 32.71 7.35 1.61
N ALA A 454 32.48 8.67 1.62
CA ALA A 454 33.51 9.65 1.29
C ALA A 454 34.63 9.71 2.35
N GLN A 455 34.30 9.54 3.64
CA GLN A 455 35.29 9.45 4.71
C GLN A 455 36.12 8.17 4.63
N SER A 456 35.53 7.04 4.20
CA SER A 456 36.25 5.79 3.97
C SER A 456 37.27 5.88 2.82
N LYS A 457 36.97 6.66 1.76
CA LYS A 457 37.85 6.85 0.59
C LYS A 457 38.94 7.89 0.81
N LYS A 458 38.71 8.92 1.64
CA LYS A 458 39.71 9.99 1.91
C LYS A 458 40.96 9.54 2.68
N LYS A 459 41.03 8.30 3.20
CA LYS A 459 42.26 7.76 3.82
C LYS A 459 43.13 6.90 2.88
N SER A 460 42.74 6.73 1.61
CA SER A 460 43.55 6.04 0.59
C SER A 460 44.48 6.96 -0.21
N SER A 461 44.41 8.28 -0.03
CA SER A 461 45.33 9.20 -0.70
C SER A 461 45.73 10.33 0.23
N ALA A 462 46.76 10.09 1.04
CA ALA A 462 47.57 11.17 1.58
C ALA A 462 48.31 11.86 0.42
N LYS A 463 47.71 12.92 -0.12
CA LYS A 463 48.45 14.06 -0.65
C LYS A 463 47.68 15.32 -0.25
N LEU A 464 48.36 16.14 0.56
CA LEU A 464 47.98 17.51 0.86
C LEU A 464 47.50 18.21 -0.40
N PHE A 465 46.27 18.74 -0.35
CA PHE A 465 45.93 19.96 -1.04
C PHE A 465 45.20 20.85 -0.04
N THR A 466 45.95 21.81 0.49
CA THR A 466 45.41 23.02 1.08
C THR A 466 44.79 23.84 -0.04
N THR A 467 43.53 24.23 0.10
CA THR A 467 43.01 25.43 -0.56
C THR A 467 42.04 26.09 0.40
N ASP A 468 42.45 27.26 0.89
CA ASP A 468 41.63 28.26 1.56
C ASP A 468 40.38 28.59 0.72
N ALA A 469 39.21 28.55 1.35
CA ALA A 469 38.09 29.45 1.04
C ALA A 469 36.96 29.33 2.08
N GLY A 470 36.94 30.29 3.02
CA GLY A 470 35.72 30.95 3.46
C GLY A 470 34.82 30.27 4.48
N ASP A 471 35.07 30.57 5.76
CA ASP A 471 34.04 30.60 6.80
C ASP A 471 32.85 31.48 6.36
N VAL A 472 31.64 30.93 6.35
CA VAL A 472 30.42 31.73 6.51
C VAL A 472 29.57 31.11 7.61
N THR A 473 29.53 31.84 8.71
CA THR A 473 28.76 31.66 9.92
C THR A 473 27.26 31.54 9.63
N LEU A 474 26.64 30.49 10.18
CA LEU A 474 25.19 30.34 10.24
C LEU A 474 24.62 31.37 11.23
N PHE A 475 23.74 32.22 10.73
CA PHE A 475 22.97 33.21 11.49
C PHE A 475 22.27 32.58 12.69
N SER A 476 22.68 33.01 13.87
CA SER A 476 21.87 32.99 15.08
C SER A 476 20.95 34.22 15.06
N ARG A 477 19.63 34.01 15.05
CA ARG A 477 18.66 35.03 15.46
C ARG A 477 17.88 34.51 16.66
N SER A 478 18.35 34.95 17.81
CA SER A 478 17.72 34.93 19.12
C SER A 478 16.54 35.90 19.16
N LEU A 479 15.49 35.53 19.88
CA LEU A 479 14.36 36.39 20.26
C LEU A 479 14.81 37.59 21.12
N PRO A 480 14.09 38.73 21.09
CA PRO A 480 14.44 39.91 21.85
C PRO A 480 13.95 39.83 23.31
N LEU A 481 14.78 40.29 24.24
CA LEU A 481 14.40 40.64 25.61
C LEU A 481 14.83 42.11 25.87
N PRO A 482 14.17 42.80 26.81
CA PRO A 482 13.83 44.21 26.69
C PRO A 482 14.94 45.19 27.11
N GLU A 483 14.76 46.42 26.64
CA GLU A 483 15.55 47.63 26.91
C GLU A 483 15.93 47.81 28.38
N ARG A 484 17.23 47.98 28.64
CA ARG A 484 17.72 48.77 29.78
C ARG A 484 18.42 50.01 29.27
N GLN A 485 17.95 51.14 29.77
CA GLN A 485 18.35 52.49 29.44
C GLN A 485 19.79 52.81 29.84
N HIS A 486 20.36 53.71 29.03
CA HIS A 486 21.54 54.55 29.16
C HIS A 486 22.28 54.71 30.51
N ILE A 487 23.60 54.49 30.43
CA ILE A 487 24.71 55.44 30.69
C ILE A 487 24.50 56.49 31.80
N HIS A 488 25.37 56.47 32.82
CA HIS A 488 26.28 57.59 33.13
C HIS A 488 27.43 57.20 34.07
N ASP A 489 28.64 57.55 33.62
CA ASP A 489 29.84 58.04 34.32
C ASP A 489 30.17 57.56 35.76
N HIS A 490 31.37 57.00 35.93
CA HIS A 490 32.50 57.80 36.41
C HIS A 490 33.84 57.05 36.32
N GLN A 491 34.85 57.83 35.94
CA GLN A 491 36.28 57.56 35.94
C GLN A 491 36.79 57.05 37.29
N LEU A 492 37.80 56.16 37.30
CA LEU A 492 39.17 56.46 37.78
C LEU A 492 40.00 55.18 38.03
N ARG A 493 41.19 55.21 37.41
CA ARG A 493 42.49 54.91 38.03
C ARG A 493 42.95 53.44 38.14
N ARG A 494 43.98 53.18 37.35
CA ARG A 494 44.99 52.12 37.51
C ARG A 494 45.59 52.10 38.92
N SER A 495 45.79 50.89 39.45
CA SER A 495 46.97 50.57 40.26
C SER A 495 47.36 49.11 40.03
N ASN A 496 48.57 48.93 39.52
CA ASN A 496 49.31 47.67 39.55
C ASN A 496 49.61 47.28 40.99
N SER A 497 49.59 45.98 41.29
CA SER A 497 50.57 45.38 42.21
C SER A 497 50.77 43.91 41.86
N THR A 498 52.04 43.65 41.55
CA THR A 498 52.77 42.40 41.38
C THR A 498 52.71 41.45 42.58
N ASP A 499 52.95 40.18 42.26
CA ASP A 499 53.69 39.13 43.00
C ASP A 499 53.22 38.63 44.36
N GLY A 500 53.19 37.29 44.48
CA GLY A 500 53.06 36.58 45.75
C GLY A 500 52.90 35.07 45.60
N LEU A 501 54.00 34.37 45.29
CA LEU A 501 54.17 32.93 45.48
C LEU A 501 54.13 32.53 46.97
N SER A 502 53.92 31.24 47.22
CA SER A 502 54.07 30.44 48.46
C SER A 502 52.88 30.42 49.43
N MET A 503 52.06 29.37 49.37
CA MET A 503 52.24 28.04 50.01
C MET A 503 51.17 27.08 49.49
#